data_AF-A0A524D9N6-F1
#
_entry.id   AF-A0A524D9N6-F1
#
_cell.length_a   1.000
_cell.length_b   1.000
_cell.length_c   1.000
_cell.angle_alpha   90.00
_cell.angle_beta   90.00
_cell.angle_gamma   90.00
#
_symmetry.space_group_name_H-M   'P 1'
#
loop_
_entity.id
_entity.type
_entity.pdbx_description
1 polymer ?
#
loop_
_entity_poly.entity_id
_entity_poly.type
_entity_poly.pdbx_seq_one_letter_code
_entity_poly.pdbx_strand_id
1 'polypeptide(L)'
;MRIDKIIKGGGAYIILPDFKKLNEICFELKLNINFKKFFITGIKNLIKFANEKNVEMYNKALNKEKIIIWFENTKEIEANLPSFREDNTFLITEFLKFYDKIVNNNGMNDTKYYIDQQELILNYLEKNIEYIQNRIDNNLTKIERDNKIINEEICFQKRKKIFPRIINLDIEYKNEKHQMKFVPYLIYEDLLEIFLYNMELIKNKEISKLGVDCYNRIINKRSNISHLDNLEELDKFSLENIKIEDLL
;
A
#
# COMPACT_ATOMS: atom_id res chain seq x y z
N MET A 1 2.56 -8.84 -2.00
CA MET A 1 1.96 -9.00 -0.63
C MET A 1 2.21 -10.41 -0.10
N ARG A 2 2.62 -10.60 1.17
CA ARG A 2 3.02 -11.92 1.71
C ARG A 2 1.84 -12.71 2.31
N ILE A 3 0.89 -13.17 1.48
CA ILE A 3 -0.24 -13.98 1.98
C ILE A 3 0.19 -15.29 2.62
N ASP A 4 1.35 -15.82 2.22
CA ASP A 4 1.96 -17.01 2.81
C ASP A 4 2.25 -16.83 4.31
N LYS A 5 2.54 -15.60 4.73
CA LYS A 5 2.77 -15.24 6.13
C LYS A 5 1.49 -15.35 6.96
N ILE A 6 0.36 -14.90 6.41
CA ILE A 6 -0.96 -15.04 7.04
C ILE A 6 -1.35 -16.52 7.14
N ILE A 7 -1.20 -17.28 6.05
CA ILE A 7 -1.53 -18.71 5.99
C ILE A 7 -0.69 -19.54 6.99
N LYS A 8 0.52 -19.08 7.32
CA LYS A 8 1.43 -19.74 8.26
C LYS A 8 1.39 -19.13 9.68
N GLY A 9 0.69 -18.01 9.90
CA GLY A 9 0.73 -17.29 11.17
C GLY A 9 2.06 -16.57 11.46
N GLY A 10 2.93 -16.39 10.47
CA GLY A 10 4.22 -15.72 10.66
C GLY A 10 4.11 -14.22 10.42
N GLY A 11 4.62 -13.36 11.30
CA GLY A 11 4.54 -11.90 11.15
C GLY A 11 5.14 -11.37 9.83
N ALA A 12 4.65 -10.21 9.40
CA ALA A 12 5.17 -9.48 8.25
C ALA A 12 5.22 -7.98 8.57
N TYR A 13 6.32 -7.31 8.25
CA TYR A 13 6.42 -5.86 8.44
C TYR A 13 5.45 -5.10 7.52
N ILE A 14 4.71 -4.14 8.08
CA ILE A 14 3.84 -3.22 7.33
C ILE A 14 4.60 -1.91 7.11
N ILE A 15 4.86 -1.59 5.84
CA ILE A 15 5.48 -0.31 5.47
C ILE A 15 4.45 0.80 5.67
N LEU A 16 4.68 1.68 6.65
CA LEU A 16 3.86 2.87 6.87
C LEU A 16 4.35 4.06 6.04
N PRO A 17 3.46 4.93 5.54
CA PRO A 17 3.84 6.15 4.84
C PRO A 17 4.34 7.22 5.82
N ASP A 18 4.86 8.31 5.25
CA ASP A 18 5.11 9.56 5.97
C ASP A 18 3.78 10.29 6.18
N PHE A 19 3.19 10.12 7.36
CA PHE A 19 1.90 10.73 7.70
C PHE A 19 1.94 12.25 7.60
N LYS A 20 3.04 12.90 7.99
CA LYS A 20 3.15 14.35 7.92
C LYS A 20 3.00 14.86 6.49
N LYS A 21 3.69 14.23 5.53
CA LYS A 21 3.54 14.57 4.10
C LYS A 21 2.14 14.30 3.59
N LEU A 22 1.52 13.19 3.99
CA LEU A 22 0.13 12.90 3.61
C LEU A 22 -0.85 13.94 4.16
N ASN A 23 -0.59 14.50 5.34
CA ASN A 23 -1.42 15.55 5.94
C ASN A 23 -1.35 16.84 5.13
N GLU A 24 -0.15 17.22 4.70
CA GLU A 24 0.09 18.38 3.84
C GLU A 24 -0.70 18.24 2.53
N ILE A 25 -0.58 17.09 1.85
CA ILE A 25 -1.35 16.78 0.64
C ILE A 25 -2.87 16.80 0.89
N CYS A 26 -3.34 16.20 1.99
CA CYS A 26 -4.76 16.22 2.33
C CYS A 26 -5.27 17.65 2.57
N PHE A 27 -4.45 18.51 3.17
CA PHE A 27 -4.79 19.91 3.37
C PHE A 27 -4.94 20.64 2.03
N GLU A 28 -3.97 20.47 1.12
CA GLU A 28 -3.98 21.06 -0.22
C GLU A 28 -5.22 20.63 -1.03
N LEU A 29 -5.54 19.34 -1.00
CA LEU A 29 -6.70 18.76 -1.71
C LEU A 29 -8.03 18.96 -0.97
N LYS A 30 -8.03 19.61 0.21
CA LYS A 30 -9.21 19.74 1.08
C LYS A 30 -9.88 18.40 1.40
N LEU A 31 -9.08 17.34 1.53
CA LEU A 31 -9.49 16.01 1.93
C LEU A 31 -9.23 15.75 3.42
N ASN A 32 -9.95 14.78 3.95
CA ASN A 32 -9.72 14.18 5.26
C ASN A 32 -9.80 12.66 5.14
N ILE A 33 -8.78 11.96 5.63
CA ILE A 33 -8.68 10.50 5.55
C ILE A 33 -8.80 9.93 6.97
N ASN A 34 -9.71 8.98 7.15
CA ASN A 34 -9.70 8.13 8.33
C ASN A 34 -8.68 6.99 8.13
N PHE A 35 -7.44 7.20 8.56
CA PHE A 35 -6.36 6.22 8.36
C PHE A 35 -6.62 4.90 9.09
N LYS A 36 -7.25 4.93 10.26
CA LYS A 36 -7.68 3.70 10.94
C LYS A 36 -8.56 2.85 10.03
N LYS A 37 -9.62 3.42 9.45
CA LYS A 37 -10.50 2.73 8.50
C LYS A 37 -9.77 2.34 7.22
N PHE A 38 -8.87 3.19 6.71
CA PHE A 38 -8.08 2.91 5.51
C PHE A 38 -7.24 1.64 5.69
N PHE A 39 -6.45 1.56 6.78
CA PHE A 39 -5.62 0.40 7.07
C PHE A 39 -6.44 -0.84 7.44
N ILE A 40 -7.50 -0.71 8.24
CA ILE A 40 -8.41 -1.84 8.54
C ILE A 40 -8.98 -2.42 7.25
N THR A 41 -9.43 -1.58 6.31
CA THR A 41 -9.98 -2.01 5.03
C THR A 41 -8.93 -2.75 4.20
N GLY A 42 -7.71 -2.20 4.10
CA GLY A 42 -6.60 -2.86 3.40
C GLY A 42 -6.24 -4.22 4.01
N ILE A 43 -6.14 -4.30 5.33
CA ILE A 43 -5.82 -5.54 6.05
C ILE A 43 -6.94 -6.58 5.89
N LYS A 44 -8.22 -6.17 5.98
CA LYS A 44 -9.35 -7.06 5.72
C LYS A 44 -9.34 -7.63 4.32
N ASN A 45 -9.07 -6.80 3.32
CA ASN A 45 -8.97 -7.25 1.93
C ASN A 45 -7.82 -8.27 1.77
N LEU A 46 -6.68 -8.03 2.43
CA LEU A 46 -5.55 -8.95 2.43
C LEU A 46 -5.90 -10.29 3.12
N ILE A 47 -6.57 -10.27 4.27
CA ILE A 47 -7.04 -11.47 4.98
C ILE A 47 -8.04 -12.24 4.12
N LYS A 48 -9.00 -11.55 3.51
CA LYS A 48 -10.00 -12.14 2.61
C LYS A 48 -9.32 -12.87 1.44
N PHE A 49 -8.40 -12.18 0.76
CA PHE A 49 -7.65 -12.77 -0.35
C PHE A 49 -6.79 -13.96 0.11
N ALA A 50 -6.15 -13.88 1.28
CA ALA A 50 -5.40 -15.01 1.85
C ALA A 50 -6.31 -16.21 2.15
N ASN A 51 -7.53 -15.98 2.63
CA ASN A 51 -8.52 -17.03 2.87
C ASN A 51 -8.99 -17.68 1.56
N GLU A 52 -9.30 -16.89 0.53
CA GLU A 52 -9.65 -17.40 -0.81
C GLU A 52 -8.55 -18.30 -1.37
N LYS A 53 -7.29 -17.85 -1.30
CA LYS A 53 -6.14 -18.66 -1.74
C LYS A 53 -5.89 -19.89 -0.88
N ASN A 54 -6.15 -19.81 0.44
CA ASN A 54 -6.05 -20.99 1.30
C ASN A 54 -7.11 -22.05 0.96
N VAL A 55 -8.34 -21.63 0.62
CA VAL A 55 -9.40 -22.53 0.14
C VAL A 55 -9.00 -23.15 -1.20
N GLU A 56 -8.47 -22.36 -2.14
CA GLU A 56 -8.00 -22.86 -3.45
C GLU A 56 -6.89 -23.93 -3.30
N MET A 57 -5.92 -23.71 -2.40
CA MET A 57 -4.77 -24.60 -2.24
C MET A 57 -5.05 -25.84 -1.38
N TYR A 58 -5.87 -25.72 -0.34
CA TYR A 58 -6.03 -26.74 0.70
C TYR A 58 -7.47 -27.20 0.92
N ASN A 59 -8.42 -26.67 0.15
CA ASN A 59 -9.85 -26.94 0.29
C ASN A 59 -10.37 -26.72 1.72
N LYS A 60 -9.85 -25.71 2.41
CA LYS A 60 -10.22 -25.36 3.78
C LYS A 60 -10.10 -23.85 4.01
N ALA A 61 -11.03 -23.29 4.80
CA ALA A 61 -10.93 -21.91 5.25
C ALA A 61 -9.70 -21.69 6.16
N LEU A 62 -9.16 -20.47 6.13
CA LEU A 62 -8.07 -20.06 6.98
C LEU A 62 -8.51 -20.03 8.44
N ASN A 63 -7.72 -20.66 9.33
CA ASN A 63 -8.01 -20.66 10.76
C ASN A 63 -7.88 -19.23 11.32
N LYS A 64 -8.91 -18.75 12.04
CA LYS A 64 -8.90 -17.46 12.75
C LYS A 64 -7.70 -17.32 13.68
N GLU A 65 -7.29 -18.38 14.37
CA GLU A 65 -6.11 -18.36 15.24
C GLU A 65 -4.84 -17.98 14.48
N LYS A 66 -4.68 -18.43 13.23
CA LYS A 66 -3.52 -18.07 12.40
C LYS A 66 -3.53 -16.60 12.02
N ILE A 67 -4.71 -16.02 11.77
CA ILE A 67 -4.88 -14.59 11.50
C ILE A 67 -4.52 -13.77 12.74
N ILE A 68 -5.01 -14.19 13.91
CA ILE A 68 -4.70 -13.55 15.20
C ILE A 68 -3.19 -13.58 15.43
N ILE A 69 -2.55 -14.76 15.38
CA ILE A 69 -1.10 -14.90 15.58
C ILE A 69 -0.31 -14.08 14.57
N TRP A 70 -0.71 -14.11 13.29
CA TRP A 70 -0.09 -13.30 12.24
C TRP A 70 -0.14 -11.80 12.58
N PHE A 71 -1.30 -11.30 13.00
CA PHE A 71 -1.49 -9.88 13.23
C PHE A 71 -0.76 -9.41 14.49
N GLU A 72 -0.82 -10.17 15.59
CA GLU A 72 -0.06 -9.87 16.80
C GLU A 72 1.44 -9.84 16.54
N ASN A 73 1.98 -10.85 15.84
CA ASN A 73 3.39 -10.85 15.46
C ASN A 73 3.75 -9.70 14.50
N THR A 74 2.81 -9.24 13.68
CA THR A 74 3.04 -8.14 12.73
C THR A 74 3.15 -6.79 13.43
N LYS A 75 2.35 -6.55 14.48
CA LYS A 75 2.40 -5.31 15.25
C LYS A 75 3.74 -5.12 15.98
N GLU A 76 4.38 -6.23 16.36
CA GLU A 76 5.64 -6.21 17.11
C GLU A 76 6.89 -6.11 16.22
N ILE A 77 6.76 -6.11 14.89
CA ILE A 77 7.91 -6.00 13.99
C ILE A 77 8.13 -4.52 13.66
N GLU A 78 9.27 -4.00 14.07
CA GLU A 78 9.73 -2.67 13.70
C GLU A 78 10.94 -2.77 12.78
N ALA A 79 10.94 -1.92 11.75
CA ALA A 79 12.04 -1.79 10.82
C ALA A 79 12.03 -0.36 10.27
N ASN A 80 13.20 0.11 9.83
CA ASN A 80 13.32 1.39 9.15
C ASN A 80 13.77 1.20 7.71
N LEU A 81 12.85 1.49 6.80
CA LEU A 81 13.03 1.36 5.35
C LEU A 81 12.70 2.71 4.69
N PRO A 82 13.61 3.71 4.75
CA PRO A 82 13.32 5.07 4.30
C PRO A 82 12.81 5.14 2.86
N SER A 83 13.44 4.41 1.94
CA SER A 83 12.99 4.35 0.55
C SER A 83 11.58 3.81 0.40
N PHE A 84 11.24 2.72 1.08
CA PHE A 84 9.90 2.14 0.98
C PHE A 84 8.83 3.01 1.65
N ARG A 85 9.18 3.77 2.70
CA ARG A 85 8.31 4.79 3.28
C ARG A 85 8.03 5.89 2.26
N GLU A 86 9.06 6.39 1.57
CA GLU A 86 8.92 7.37 0.48
C GLU A 86 8.04 6.83 -0.65
N ASP A 87 8.29 5.60 -1.09
CA ASP A 87 7.55 4.94 -2.16
C ASP A 87 6.06 4.77 -1.78
N ASN A 88 5.76 4.27 -0.58
CA ASN A 88 4.38 4.12 -0.12
C ASN A 88 3.66 5.47 0.03
N THR A 89 4.38 6.50 0.48
CA THR A 89 3.85 7.87 0.55
C THR A 89 3.49 8.39 -0.83
N PHE A 90 4.33 8.14 -1.84
CA PHE A 90 4.06 8.53 -3.22
C PHE A 90 2.82 7.83 -3.78
N LEU A 91 2.71 6.50 -3.62
CA LEU A 91 1.57 5.73 -4.12
C LEU A 91 0.25 6.22 -3.53
N ILE A 92 0.21 6.47 -2.22
CA ILE A 92 -0.97 7.02 -1.54
C ILE A 92 -1.25 8.45 -2.03
N THR A 93 -0.21 9.28 -2.20
CA THR A 93 -0.35 10.66 -2.70
C THR A 93 -0.99 10.70 -4.09
N GLU A 94 -0.51 9.90 -5.04
CA GLU A 94 -1.10 9.86 -6.38
C GLU A 94 -2.52 9.29 -6.36
N PHE A 95 -2.80 8.33 -5.47
CA PHE A 95 -4.17 7.86 -5.26
C PHE A 95 -5.10 8.97 -4.75
N LEU A 96 -4.66 9.81 -3.80
CA LEU A 96 -5.46 10.92 -3.29
C LEU A 96 -5.72 12.00 -4.33
N LYS A 97 -4.71 12.34 -5.14
CA LYS A 97 -4.88 13.27 -6.26
C LYS A 97 -5.85 12.73 -7.30
N PHE A 98 -5.77 11.43 -7.60
CA PHE A 98 -6.73 10.75 -8.48
C PHE A 98 -8.15 10.77 -7.89
N TYR A 99 -8.29 10.40 -6.61
CA TYR A 99 -9.57 10.41 -5.89
C TYR A 99 -10.23 11.78 -5.91
N ASP A 100 -9.49 12.85 -5.58
CA ASP A 100 -10.01 14.22 -5.59
C ASP A 100 -10.54 14.63 -6.96
N LYS A 101 -9.80 14.33 -8.04
CA LYS A 101 -10.23 14.61 -9.41
C LYS A 101 -11.52 13.87 -9.77
N ILE A 102 -11.64 12.60 -9.40
CA ILE A 102 -12.86 11.81 -9.64
C ILE A 102 -14.04 12.44 -8.88
N VAL A 103 -13.91 12.67 -7.58
CA VAL A 103 -15.01 13.22 -6.76
C VAL A 103 -15.40 14.64 -7.17
N ASN A 104 -14.45 15.47 -7.64
CA ASN A 104 -14.74 16.80 -8.18
C ASN A 104 -15.44 16.74 -9.55
N ASN A 105 -15.17 15.71 -10.36
CA ASN A 105 -15.77 15.54 -11.68
C ASN A 105 -17.14 14.83 -11.65
N ASN A 106 -17.52 14.17 -10.54
CA ASN A 106 -18.77 13.39 -10.37
C ASN A 106 -20.09 14.19 -10.54
N GLY A 107 -20.04 15.48 -10.90
CA GLY A 107 -21.22 16.30 -11.21
C GLY A 107 -21.70 16.26 -12.66
N MET A 108 -21.05 15.53 -13.57
CA MET A 108 -21.39 15.52 -15.00
C MET A 108 -21.95 14.16 -15.45
N ASN A 109 -23.28 14.06 -15.62
CA ASN A 109 -23.98 12.85 -16.06
C ASN A 109 -23.97 12.65 -17.60
N ASP A 110 -22.83 12.85 -18.27
CA ASP A 110 -22.75 12.75 -19.74
C ASP A 110 -21.67 11.76 -20.22
N THR A 111 -21.80 11.25 -21.44
CA THR A 111 -20.83 10.35 -22.10
C THR A 111 -19.39 10.90 -22.10
N LYS A 112 -19.24 12.24 -22.05
CA LYS A 112 -17.96 12.93 -21.89
C LYS A 112 -17.27 12.60 -20.55
N TYR A 113 -18.03 12.50 -19.47
CA TYR A 113 -17.53 12.17 -18.14
C TYR A 113 -16.94 10.75 -18.06
N TYR A 114 -17.47 9.80 -18.82
CA TYR A 114 -16.91 8.45 -18.90
C TYR A 114 -15.53 8.42 -19.57
N ILE A 115 -15.37 9.18 -20.67
CA ILE A 115 -14.09 9.32 -21.37
C ILE A 115 -13.07 10.02 -20.45
N ASP A 116 -13.49 11.09 -19.78
CA ASP A 116 -12.66 11.83 -18.84
C ASP A 116 -12.23 10.96 -17.64
N GLN A 117 -13.08 10.03 -17.17
CA GLN A 117 -12.72 9.08 -16.11
C GLN A 117 -11.68 8.06 -16.55
N GLN A 118 -11.81 7.50 -17.76
CA GLN A 118 -10.81 6.57 -18.28
C GLN A 118 -9.45 7.24 -18.42
N GLU A 119 -9.41 8.47 -18.94
CA GLU A 119 -8.17 9.25 -19.05
C GLU A 119 -7.54 9.51 -17.67
N LEU A 120 -8.36 9.87 -16.67
CA LEU A 120 -7.88 10.05 -15.30
C LEU A 120 -7.31 8.76 -14.70
N ILE A 121 -7.96 7.63 -14.94
CA ILE A 121 -7.47 6.31 -14.51
C ILE A 121 -6.15 6.00 -15.19
N LEU A 122 -6.06 6.15 -16.52
CA LEU A 122 -4.85 5.86 -17.28
C LEU A 122 -3.69 6.73 -16.83
N ASN A 123 -3.90 8.03 -16.64
CA ASN A 123 -2.87 8.95 -16.13
C ASN A 123 -2.39 8.55 -14.72
N TYR A 124 -3.31 8.14 -13.83
CA TYR A 124 -2.94 7.60 -12.52
C TYR A 124 -2.06 6.35 -12.66
N LEU A 125 -2.44 5.39 -13.50
CA LEU A 125 -1.68 4.16 -13.71
C LEU A 125 -0.30 4.44 -14.32
N GLU A 126 -0.24 5.27 -15.37
CA GLU A 126 1.00 5.64 -16.07
C GLU A 126 2.02 6.30 -15.14
N LYS A 127 1.58 7.23 -14.29
CA LYS A 127 2.48 7.86 -13.30
C LYS A 127 3.06 6.88 -12.30
N ASN A 128 2.26 5.92 -11.82
CA ASN A 128 2.76 4.92 -10.89
C ASN A 128 3.72 3.96 -11.58
N ILE A 129 3.43 3.56 -12.82
CA ILE A 129 4.32 2.75 -13.67
C ILE A 129 5.66 3.46 -13.86
N GLU A 130 5.63 4.74 -14.28
CA GLU A 130 6.84 5.54 -14.50
C GLU A 130 7.66 5.67 -13.20
N TYR A 131 6.99 5.95 -12.09
CA TYR A 131 7.66 6.04 -10.79
C TYR A 131 8.35 4.72 -10.42
N ILE A 132 7.64 3.59 -10.50
CA ILE A 132 8.17 2.28 -10.14
C ILE A 132 9.31 1.86 -11.09
N GLN A 133 9.15 2.12 -12.40
CA GLN A 133 10.20 1.85 -13.38
C GLN A 133 11.45 2.66 -13.06
N ASN A 134 11.31 3.94 -12.73
CA ASN A 134 12.43 4.78 -12.30
C ASN A 134 13.09 4.24 -11.01
N ARG A 135 12.33 3.67 -10.07
CA ARG A 135 12.91 2.99 -8.89
C ARG A 135 13.75 1.78 -9.29
N ILE A 136 13.27 0.99 -10.24
CA ILE A 136 13.99 -0.19 -10.75
C ILE A 136 15.27 0.24 -11.49
N ASP A 137 15.16 1.21 -12.38
CA ASP A 137 16.26 1.67 -13.24
C ASP A 137 17.37 2.37 -12.45
N ASN A 138 16.99 3.15 -11.43
CA ASN A 138 17.96 3.75 -10.49
C ASN A 138 18.68 2.70 -9.63
N ASN A 139 18.12 1.50 -9.52
CA ASN A 139 18.70 0.32 -8.89
C ASN A 139 19.22 0.54 -7.45
N LEU A 140 18.65 1.48 -6.68
CA LEU A 140 19.11 1.80 -5.34
C LEU A 140 17.94 1.88 -4.36
N THR A 141 18.15 1.38 -3.15
CA THR A 141 17.22 1.54 -2.03
C THR A 141 17.98 1.93 -0.76
N LYS A 142 17.35 2.80 0.04
CA LYS A 142 17.85 3.18 1.37
C LYS A 142 17.24 2.29 2.43
N ILE A 143 18.09 1.72 3.27
CA ILE A 143 17.70 0.93 4.44
C ILE A 143 18.47 1.38 5.68
N GLU A 144 17.95 1.11 6.87
CA GLU A 144 18.74 1.19 8.10
C GLU A 144 19.42 -0.14 8.41
N ARG A 145 20.71 -0.11 8.70
CA ARG A 145 21.51 -1.24 9.21
C ARG A 145 22.53 -0.69 10.21
N ASP A 146 22.66 -1.32 11.37
CA ASP A 146 23.54 -0.88 12.45
C ASP A 146 23.31 0.60 12.84
N ASN A 147 22.05 1.03 12.88
CA ASN A 147 21.60 2.41 13.12
C ASN A 147 22.17 3.44 12.11
N LYS A 148 22.49 3.00 10.89
CA LYS A 148 22.97 3.85 9.79
C LYS A 148 22.12 3.65 8.56
N ILE A 149 21.78 4.75 7.89
CA ILE A 149 21.16 4.71 6.58
C ILE A 149 22.22 4.39 5.54
N ILE A 150 22.05 3.27 4.83
CA ILE A 150 22.93 2.85 3.76
C ILE A 150 22.14 2.70 2.44
N ASN A 151 22.83 2.89 1.32
CA ASN A 151 22.30 2.60 0.00
C ASN A 151 22.70 1.17 -0.38
N GLU A 152 21.73 0.40 -0.86
CA GLU A 152 21.94 -0.96 -1.35
C GLU A 152 21.37 -1.07 -2.77
N GLU A 153 22.06 -1.84 -3.62
CA GLU A 153 21.55 -2.18 -4.94
C GLU A 153 20.37 -3.16 -4.82
N ILE A 154 19.32 -2.99 -5.62
CA ILE A 154 18.16 -3.89 -5.59
C ILE A 154 18.33 -5.10 -6.54
N CYS A 155 19.18 -4.98 -7.56
CA CYS A 155 19.52 -6.03 -8.50
C CYS A 155 20.94 -5.83 -9.06
N PHE A 156 21.45 -6.83 -9.79
CA PHE A 156 22.69 -6.71 -10.56
C PHE A 156 22.54 -7.39 -11.93
N GLN A 157 23.34 -6.98 -12.91
CA GLN A 157 23.31 -7.55 -14.25
C GLN A 157 24.49 -8.50 -14.47
N LYS A 158 24.22 -9.71 -14.98
CA LYS A 158 25.26 -10.66 -15.40
C LYS A 158 24.84 -11.33 -16.71
N ARG A 159 25.72 -11.27 -17.72
CA ARG A 159 25.45 -11.83 -19.07
C ARG A 159 24.10 -11.35 -19.66
N LYS A 160 23.83 -10.04 -19.59
CA LYS A 160 22.58 -9.40 -20.02
C LYS A 160 21.31 -9.83 -19.26
N LYS A 161 21.41 -10.65 -18.21
CA LYS A 161 20.27 -11.02 -17.35
C LYS A 161 20.31 -10.21 -16.05
N ILE A 162 19.12 -9.83 -15.56
CA ILE A 162 18.93 -9.13 -14.29
C ILE A 162 18.75 -10.18 -13.18
N PHE A 163 19.45 -9.99 -12.06
CA PHE A 163 19.37 -10.86 -10.88
C PHE A 163 18.99 -10.01 -9.66
N PRO A 164 17.85 -10.29 -9.01
CA PRO A 164 17.47 -9.64 -7.77
C PRO A 164 18.51 -9.83 -6.66
N ARG A 165 18.75 -8.79 -5.86
CA ARG A 165 19.59 -8.90 -4.66
C ARG A 165 18.75 -9.21 -3.43
N ILE A 166 19.28 -10.10 -2.59
CA ILE A 166 18.77 -10.33 -1.25
C ILE A 166 19.49 -9.36 -0.32
N ILE A 167 18.72 -8.51 0.35
CA ILE A 167 19.22 -7.51 1.29
C ILE A 167 18.95 -7.97 2.71
N ASN A 168 19.95 -7.82 3.58
CA ASN A 168 19.79 -8.00 5.03
C ASN A 168 19.30 -6.69 5.66
N LEU A 169 18.32 -6.79 6.53
CA LEU A 169 17.68 -5.69 7.23
C LEU A 169 17.69 -5.97 8.72
N ASP A 170 18.05 -4.97 9.50
CA ASP A 170 17.90 -4.99 10.95
C ASP A 170 16.43 -4.73 11.27
N ILE A 171 15.84 -5.63 12.02
CA ILE A 171 14.50 -5.44 12.57
C ILE A 171 14.56 -5.56 14.09
N GLU A 172 13.62 -4.92 14.75
CA GLU A 172 13.31 -5.15 16.15
C GLU A 172 12.03 -5.97 16.23
N TYR A 173 12.07 -7.05 17.00
CA TYR A 173 10.91 -7.90 17.26
C TYR A 173 10.97 -8.34 18.71
N LYS A 174 9.90 -8.07 19.48
CA LYS A 174 9.86 -8.36 20.94
C LYS A 174 11.05 -7.80 21.72
N ASN A 175 11.48 -6.58 21.38
CA ASN A 175 12.65 -5.89 21.95
C ASN A 175 14.00 -6.60 21.69
N GLU A 176 14.05 -7.52 20.73
CA GLU A 176 15.27 -8.18 20.28
C GLU A 176 15.62 -7.75 18.85
N LYS A 177 16.91 -7.52 18.59
CA LYS A 177 17.40 -7.21 17.25
C LYS A 177 17.59 -8.50 16.45
N HIS A 178 16.97 -8.57 15.28
CA HIS A 178 17.11 -9.68 14.35
C HIS A 178 17.54 -9.20 12.97
N GLN A 179 18.20 -10.10 12.23
CA GLN A 179 18.50 -9.92 10.82
C GLN A 179 17.46 -10.62 9.98
N MET A 180 16.72 -9.88 9.15
CA MET A 180 15.82 -10.44 8.16
C MET A 180 16.31 -10.20 6.75
N LYS A 181 15.96 -11.11 5.85
CA LYS A 181 16.27 -11.02 4.43
C LYS A 181 15.02 -10.66 3.65
N PHE A 182 15.17 -9.74 2.70
CA PHE A 182 14.11 -9.41 1.75
C PHE A 182 14.69 -9.11 0.37
N VAL A 183 13.82 -9.09 -0.64
CA VAL A 183 14.19 -8.87 -2.04
C VAL A 183 13.41 -7.67 -2.55
N PRO A 184 13.98 -6.44 -2.49
CA PRO A 184 13.32 -5.22 -2.93
C PRO A 184 12.76 -5.30 -4.35
N TYR A 185 13.52 -5.90 -5.26
CA TYR A 185 13.16 -5.98 -6.67
C TYR A 185 11.80 -6.64 -6.88
N LEU A 186 11.50 -7.73 -6.15
CA LEU A 186 10.23 -8.43 -6.25
C LEU A 186 9.05 -7.57 -5.79
N ILE A 187 9.26 -6.62 -4.87
CA ILE A 187 8.20 -5.71 -4.43
C ILE A 187 7.85 -4.74 -5.57
N TYR A 188 8.85 -4.19 -6.24
CA TYR A 188 8.62 -3.29 -7.37
C TYR A 188 8.07 -4.05 -8.59
N GLU A 189 8.53 -5.27 -8.83
CA GLU A 189 7.99 -6.15 -9.88
C GLU A 189 6.50 -6.44 -9.64
N ASP A 190 6.12 -6.87 -8.43
CA ASP A 190 4.71 -7.07 -8.03
C ASP A 190 3.87 -5.79 -8.27
N LEU A 191 4.38 -4.63 -7.86
CA LEU A 191 3.66 -3.36 -8.03
C LEU A 191 3.52 -3.01 -9.51
N LEU A 192 4.59 -3.12 -10.29
CA LEU A 192 4.61 -2.83 -11.71
C LEU A 192 3.62 -3.74 -12.47
N GLU A 193 3.62 -5.04 -12.16
CA GLU A 193 2.69 -6.01 -12.74
C GLU A 193 1.23 -5.61 -12.47
N ILE A 194 0.89 -5.26 -11.23
CA ILE A 194 -0.47 -4.83 -10.86
C ILE A 194 -0.90 -3.59 -11.65
N PHE A 195 -0.03 -2.57 -11.75
CA PHE A 195 -0.37 -1.35 -12.46
C PHE A 195 -0.46 -1.57 -13.99
N LEU A 196 0.44 -2.37 -14.57
CA LEU A 196 0.42 -2.73 -15.99
C LEU A 196 -0.84 -3.54 -16.34
N TYR A 197 -1.17 -4.55 -15.54
CA TYR A 197 -2.35 -5.37 -15.71
C TYR A 197 -3.63 -4.52 -15.65
N ASN A 198 -3.75 -3.65 -14.65
CA ASN A 198 -4.89 -2.73 -14.55
C ASN A 198 -4.96 -1.77 -15.75
N MET A 199 -3.82 -1.30 -16.27
CA MET A 199 -3.78 -0.43 -17.44
C MET A 199 -4.27 -1.16 -18.69
N GLU A 200 -3.89 -2.42 -18.88
CA GLU A 200 -4.34 -3.25 -19.99
C GLU A 200 -5.86 -3.48 -19.93
N LEU A 201 -6.41 -3.81 -18.76
CA LEU A 201 -7.85 -3.99 -18.57
C LEU A 201 -8.67 -2.74 -18.94
N ILE A 202 -8.16 -1.55 -18.62
CA ILE A 202 -8.81 -0.27 -18.97
C ILE A 202 -8.68 0.00 -20.47
N LYS A 203 -7.50 -0.20 -21.07
CA LYS A 203 -7.26 0.00 -22.51
C LYS A 203 -8.12 -0.94 -23.37
N ASN A 204 -8.30 -2.18 -22.91
CA ASN A 204 -9.14 -3.19 -23.56
C ASN A 204 -10.64 -3.01 -23.26
N LYS A 205 -11.02 -2.02 -22.43
CA LYS A 205 -12.40 -1.74 -21.99
C LYS A 205 -13.07 -2.89 -21.25
N GLU A 206 -12.28 -3.79 -20.65
CA GLU A 206 -12.78 -4.87 -19.79
C GLU A 206 -13.26 -4.32 -18.45
N ILE A 207 -12.65 -3.23 -18.00
CA ILE A 207 -13.09 -2.45 -16.85
C ILE A 207 -13.30 -0.99 -17.27
N SER A 208 -14.35 -0.39 -16.73
CA SER A 208 -14.77 0.98 -17.04
C SER A 208 -14.52 1.97 -15.92
N LYS A 209 -14.33 1.48 -14.70
CA LYS A 209 -14.15 2.28 -13.49
C LYS A 209 -13.29 1.52 -12.49
N LEU A 210 -12.37 2.22 -11.85
CA LEU A 210 -11.80 1.74 -10.60
C LEU A 210 -12.87 1.87 -9.52
N GLY A 211 -12.97 0.91 -8.60
CA GLY A 211 -13.96 0.88 -7.52
C GLY A 211 -13.72 1.94 -6.44
N VAL A 212 -13.50 3.20 -6.82
CA VAL A 212 -13.12 4.32 -5.94
C VAL A 212 -14.21 4.63 -4.92
N ASP A 213 -15.46 4.31 -5.24
CA ASP A 213 -16.62 4.49 -4.37
C ASP A 213 -16.51 3.75 -3.03
N CYS A 214 -15.69 2.69 -2.94
CA CYS A 214 -15.48 1.96 -1.68
C CYS A 214 -14.70 2.79 -0.64
N TYR A 215 -14.05 3.88 -1.07
CA TYR A 215 -13.36 4.82 -0.20
C TYR A 215 -14.24 5.98 0.26
N ASN A 216 -15.49 6.07 -0.21
CA ASN A 216 -16.47 6.99 0.36
C ASN A 216 -16.62 6.69 1.86
N ARG A 217 -16.62 7.72 2.71
CA ARG A 217 -16.59 7.62 4.20
C ARG A 217 -15.25 7.21 4.81
N ILE A 218 -14.28 6.75 4.02
CA ILE A 218 -12.87 6.65 4.42
C ILE A 218 -12.16 7.98 4.10
N ILE A 219 -12.39 8.51 2.90
CA ILE A 219 -11.86 9.79 2.42
C ILE A 219 -13.03 10.74 2.19
N ASN A 220 -13.03 11.87 2.89
CA ASN A 220 -14.11 12.85 2.87
C ASN A 220 -13.60 14.24 2.47
N LYS A 221 -14.43 15.03 1.77
CA LYS A 221 -14.15 16.46 1.60
C LYS A 221 -14.32 17.19 2.92
N ARG A 222 -13.37 18.05 3.28
CA ARG A 222 -13.42 18.86 4.52
C ARG A 222 -14.64 19.76 4.59
N SER A 223 -15.14 20.24 3.45
CA SER A 223 -16.36 21.06 3.36
C SER A 223 -17.63 20.35 3.85
N ASN A 224 -17.62 19.01 3.88
CA ASN A 224 -18.81 18.20 4.23
C ASN A 224 -18.78 17.72 5.68
N ILE A 225 -17.84 18.20 6.50
CA ILE A 225 -17.67 17.79 7.89
C ILE A 225 -18.21 18.91 8.78
N SER A 226 -19.42 18.75 9.31
CA SER A 226 -20.09 19.75 10.16
C SER A 226 -19.49 19.87 11.57
N HIS A 227 -18.61 18.95 11.96
CA HIS A 227 -17.95 18.93 13.27
C HIS A 227 -16.47 18.59 13.09
N LEU A 228 -15.61 19.60 13.22
CA LEU A 228 -14.14 19.47 13.20
C LEU A 228 -13.57 18.71 14.42
N ASP A 229 -14.43 18.33 15.38
CA ASP A 229 -14.02 17.86 16.70
C ASP A 229 -13.53 16.41 16.76
N ASN A 230 -13.60 15.65 15.65
CA ASN A 230 -13.06 14.29 15.55
C ASN A 230 -12.07 14.15 14.36
N LEU A 231 -11.30 15.19 14.09
CA LEU A 231 -10.04 15.03 13.38
C LEU A 231 -9.10 14.27 14.32
N GLU A 232 -9.06 12.94 14.24
CA GLU A 232 -7.88 12.22 14.72
C GLU A 232 -6.69 12.87 14.01
N GLU A 233 -5.87 13.61 14.78
CA GLU A 233 -4.58 14.09 14.29
C GLU A 233 -3.90 12.89 13.68
N LEU A 234 -3.66 12.98 12.38
CA LEU A 234 -3.08 11.95 11.55
C LEU A 234 -1.75 11.41 12.11
N ASP A 235 -1.09 12.25 12.90
CA ASP A 235 0.14 11.96 13.66
C ASP A 235 -0.07 10.95 14.81
N LYS A 236 -1.31 10.55 15.12
CA LYS A 236 -1.67 9.59 16.19
C LYS A 236 -1.99 8.18 15.68
N PHE A 237 -1.99 7.95 14.37
CA PHE A 237 -2.22 6.60 13.87
C PHE A 237 -1.04 5.68 14.23
N SER A 238 -1.34 4.60 14.95
CA SER A 238 -0.43 3.48 15.19
C SER A 238 -1.16 2.18 14.86
N LEU A 239 -0.44 1.23 14.25
CA LEU A 239 -0.95 -0.12 14.01
C LEU A 239 -1.32 -0.83 15.32
N GLU A 240 -0.66 -0.49 16.42
CA GLU A 240 -0.94 -1.02 17.76
C GLU A 240 -2.36 -0.70 18.24
N ASN A 241 -2.94 0.39 17.74
CA ASN A 241 -4.29 0.83 18.10
C ASN A 241 -5.40 0.10 17.33
N ILE A 242 -5.06 -0.77 16.36
CA ILE A 242 -6.02 -1.61 15.65
C ILE A 242 -6.25 -2.88 16.46
N LYS A 243 -7.51 -3.11 16.83
CA LYS A 243 -7.94 -4.30 17.55
C LYS A 243 -8.17 -5.46 16.58
N ILE A 244 -7.83 -6.68 16.97
CA ILE A 244 -8.00 -7.86 16.11
C ILE A 244 -9.48 -8.13 15.79
N GLU A 245 -10.38 -7.77 16.70
CA GLU A 245 -11.83 -7.83 16.50
C GLU A 245 -12.30 -6.91 15.37
N ASP A 246 -11.56 -5.81 15.13
CA ASP A 246 -11.86 -4.91 14.01
C ASP A 246 -11.51 -5.55 12.67
N LEU A 247 -10.73 -6.66 12.63
CA LEU A 247 -10.21 -7.32 11.42
C LEU A 247 -10.93 -8.64 11.06
N LEU A 248 -11.54 -9.31 12.05
CA LEU A 248 -12.27 -10.58 11.88
C LEU A 248 -13.74 -10.37 11.48
#